data_AF-A0A0S2FAX4-F1
#
_entry.id   AF-A0A0S2FAX4-F1
#
_cell.length_a   1.000
_cell.length_b   1.000
_cell.length_c   1.000
_cell.angle_alpha   90.00
_cell.angle_beta   90.00
_cell.angle_gamma   90.00
#
_symmetry.space_group_name_H-M   'P 1'
#
loop_
_entity.id
_entity.type
_entity.pdbx_description
1 polymer ?
#
loop_
_entity_poly.entity_id
_entity_poly.type
_entity_poly.pdbx_seq_one_letter_code
_entity_poly.pdbx_strand_id
1 'polypeptide(L)'
;MLAMAAAATCAQAAAAAPAPEPLPVVVLDEARAGHFAGLALSCVGREYPNKISHRLEGAKDVAAPSKLYPAFYGCYDWHSSVHGHWLLARLVERFPQAPFAAPARAALARNLTSENIAGELAYLRRSSDETFERPYGLAWLLQLGSQLRGWDDPQARQWAAALEPLEREAAARLLRWLPKLTRPIRVGEHSQTAFAFGLALDWTRRSGDQALRDALVARSRFFYQGDRDCPLAYEPSGQDFLSPCLAEADLMRRVLAPDEYARWLREFLPQVPRRARADWLVPALVLDPEDGKLAHLDGLNLSRAWMLEGIAAGLPPRDRRIRALRAAAAVHRELGLIAVGDSHYAGAHWLGSFATYLMAPPDAAPAPAPAAATGAGRSD
;
A
#
# COMPACT_ATOMS: atom_id res chain seq x y z
N MET A 1 38.94 61.35 29.53
CA MET A 1 38.36 60.43 30.52
C MET A 1 37.44 59.46 29.78
N LEU A 2 37.85 58.20 29.66
CA LEU A 2 36.99 57.09 29.27
C LEU A 2 35.88 56.93 30.33
N ALA A 3 34.64 56.68 29.91
CA ALA A 3 33.65 56.01 30.76
C ALA A 3 32.73 55.16 29.88
N MET A 4 32.64 53.90 30.25
CA MET A 4 32.15 52.75 29.48
C MET A 4 30.63 52.74 29.26
N ALA A 5 30.23 52.17 28.13
CA ALA A 5 28.90 51.65 27.88
C ALA A 5 28.62 50.40 28.72
N ALA A 6 27.40 50.27 29.25
CA ALA A 6 26.86 49.03 29.78
C ALA A 6 25.49 48.78 29.12
N ALA A 7 25.50 48.01 28.03
CA ALA A 7 24.28 47.44 27.46
C ALA A 7 24.00 46.12 28.18
N ALA A 8 22.94 46.08 28.98
CA ALA A 8 22.47 44.85 29.61
C ALA A 8 21.80 43.97 28.55
N THR A 9 22.44 42.85 28.20
CA THR A 9 21.84 41.80 27.37
C THR A 9 20.94 40.93 28.23
N CYS A 10 19.62 41.03 28.04
CA CYS A 10 18.67 40.01 28.50
C CYS A 10 18.82 38.76 27.61
N ALA A 11 19.57 37.77 28.09
CA ALA A 11 19.56 36.43 27.53
C ALA A 11 18.35 35.68 28.11
N GLN A 12 17.22 35.68 27.39
CA GLN A 12 16.11 34.78 27.69
C GLN A 12 16.55 33.36 27.30
N ALA A 13 16.80 32.51 28.28
CA ALA A 13 16.97 31.07 28.04
C ALA A 13 15.63 30.52 27.52
N ALA A 14 15.56 30.23 26.22
CA ALA A 14 14.46 29.47 25.66
C ALA A 14 14.48 28.06 26.27
N ALA A 15 13.58 27.81 27.23
CA ALA A 15 13.36 26.48 27.76
C ALA A 15 13.00 25.56 26.59
N ALA A 16 13.79 24.49 26.41
CA ALA A 16 13.48 23.46 25.43
C ALA A 16 12.09 22.91 25.75
N ALA A 17 11.15 23.03 24.80
CA ALA A 17 9.84 22.42 24.93
C ALA A 17 10.02 20.93 25.25
N PRO A 18 9.23 20.37 26.20
CA PRO A 18 9.27 18.95 26.50
C PRO A 18 9.04 18.17 25.20
N ALA A 19 9.77 17.05 25.05
CA ALA A 19 9.54 16.15 23.93
C ALA A 19 8.06 15.75 23.94
N PRO A 20 7.36 15.77 22.78
CA PRO A 20 5.96 15.36 22.74
C PRO A 20 5.84 13.96 23.31
N GLU A 21 4.82 13.74 24.15
CA GLU A 21 4.53 12.41 24.67
C GLU A 21 4.34 11.43 23.50
N PRO A 22 4.76 10.16 23.65
CA PRO A 22 4.55 9.17 22.60
C PRO A 22 3.04 9.05 22.33
N LEU A 23 2.64 9.34 21.09
CA LEU A 23 1.27 9.16 20.65
C LEU A 23 0.83 7.71 20.88
N PRO A 24 -0.42 7.46 21.30
CA PRO A 24 -0.92 6.11 21.52
C PRO A 24 -0.82 5.29 20.23
N VAL A 25 -0.30 4.07 20.33
CA VAL A 25 -0.15 3.19 19.17
C VAL A 25 -1.53 2.73 18.71
N VAL A 26 -1.99 3.25 17.57
CA VAL A 26 -3.24 2.80 16.95
C VAL A 26 -3.04 1.39 16.36
N VAL A 27 -3.75 0.42 16.95
CA VAL A 27 -3.71 -1.00 16.55
C VAL A 27 -4.95 -1.39 15.75
N LEU A 28 -4.82 -2.44 14.94
CA LEU A 28 -5.96 -3.03 14.24
C LEU A 28 -6.67 -3.96 15.23
N ASP A 29 -7.79 -3.50 15.78
CA ASP A 29 -8.70 -4.27 16.62
C ASP A 29 -9.89 -4.79 15.79
N GLU A 30 -10.73 -5.64 16.39
CA GLU A 30 -11.88 -6.25 15.69
C GLU A 30 -12.89 -5.19 15.22
N ALA A 31 -13.11 -4.12 15.98
CA ALA A 31 -14.06 -3.07 15.63
C ALA A 31 -13.63 -2.30 14.37
N ARG A 32 -12.35 -1.91 14.31
CA ARG A 32 -11.75 -1.24 13.14
C ARG A 32 -11.65 -2.19 11.95
N ALA A 33 -11.30 -3.45 12.18
CA ALA A 33 -11.34 -4.48 11.14
C ALA A 33 -12.76 -4.64 10.58
N GLY A 34 -13.78 -4.64 11.44
CA GLY A 34 -15.19 -4.69 11.04
C GLY A 34 -15.61 -3.49 10.18
N HIS A 35 -15.19 -2.29 10.55
CA HIS A 35 -15.42 -1.08 9.75
C HIS A 35 -14.75 -1.18 8.37
N PHE A 36 -13.46 -1.55 8.30
CA PHE A 36 -12.75 -1.73 7.03
C PHE A 36 -13.34 -2.86 6.16
N ALA A 37 -13.78 -3.95 6.77
CA ALA A 37 -14.47 -5.03 6.06
C ALA A 37 -15.81 -4.56 5.49
N GLY A 38 -16.56 -3.75 6.26
CA GLY A 38 -17.83 -3.14 5.83
C GLY A 38 -17.65 -2.28 4.57
N LEU A 39 -16.60 -1.46 4.54
CA LEU A 39 -16.20 -0.67 3.38
C LEU A 39 -16.06 -1.52 2.11
N ALA A 40 -15.23 -2.58 2.16
CA ALA A 40 -15.04 -3.47 1.01
C ALA A 40 -16.32 -4.23 0.66
N LEU A 41 -17.03 -4.81 1.63
CA LEU A 41 -18.26 -5.56 1.41
C LEU A 41 -19.35 -4.72 0.73
N SER A 42 -19.38 -3.41 1.00
CA SER A 42 -20.33 -2.49 0.37
C SER A 42 -20.10 -2.29 -1.14
N CYS A 43 -18.89 -2.57 -1.64
CA CYS A 43 -18.51 -2.25 -3.02
C CYS A 43 -18.12 -3.46 -3.87
N VAL A 44 -17.50 -4.52 -3.33
CA VAL A 44 -16.94 -5.63 -4.15
C VAL A 44 -17.96 -6.37 -5.03
N GLY A 45 -19.25 -6.32 -4.67
CA GLY A 45 -20.35 -6.85 -5.49
C GLY A 45 -21.23 -5.80 -6.17
N ARG A 46 -20.93 -4.51 -5.99
CA ARG A 46 -21.72 -3.37 -6.48
C ARG A 46 -21.18 -2.91 -7.84
N GLU A 47 -21.96 -3.10 -8.89
CA GLU A 47 -21.53 -2.80 -10.27
C GLU A 47 -21.52 -1.31 -10.63
N TYR A 48 -22.34 -0.46 -9.99
CA TYR A 48 -22.43 0.97 -10.33
C TYR A 48 -22.46 1.90 -9.11
N PRO A 49 -21.87 3.12 -9.20
CA PRO A 49 -21.12 3.65 -10.34
C PRO A 49 -19.75 2.96 -10.52
N ASN A 50 -19.29 2.83 -11.76
CA ASN A 50 -18.00 2.23 -12.11
C ASN A 50 -17.33 3.01 -13.25
N LYS A 51 -16.01 3.17 -13.15
CA LYS A 51 -15.14 3.83 -14.10
C LYS A 51 -14.43 2.77 -14.93
N ILE A 52 -14.89 2.64 -16.17
CA ILE A 52 -14.25 1.82 -17.18
C ILE A 52 -13.18 2.67 -17.87
N SER A 53 -11.92 2.25 -17.82
CA SER A 53 -10.83 2.90 -18.56
C SER A 53 -10.15 1.89 -19.47
N HIS A 54 -10.51 1.92 -20.75
CA HIS A 54 -9.92 1.06 -21.76
C HIS A 54 -10.02 1.64 -23.17
N ARG A 55 -9.21 1.11 -24.09
CA ARG A 55 -9.36 1.40 -25.53
C ARG A 55 -10.51 0.56 -26.10
N LEU A 56 -11.40 1.22 -26.85
CA LEU A 56 -12.41 0.55 -27.68
C LEU A 56 -11.82 0.31 -29.06
N GLU A 57 -11.73 -0.95 -29.49
CA GLU A 57 -11.35 -1.34 -30.86
C GLU A 57 -12.58 -1.41 -31.76
N GLY A 58 -13.76 -1.69 -31.19
CA GLY A 58 -15.04 -1.65 -31.89
C GLY A 58 -16.24 -1.71 -30.95
N ALA A 59 -17.45 -1.71 -31.51
CA ALA A 59 -18.70 -1.64 -30.74
C ALA A 59 -18.86 -2.77 -29.70
N LYS A 60 -18.28 -3.95 -29.95
CA LYS A 60 -18.30 -5.09 -29.02
C LYS A 60 -17.56 -4.86 -27.71
N ASP A 61 -16.67 -3.86 -27.65
CA ASP A 61 -15.91 -3.54 -26.43
C ASP A 61 -16.72 -2.70 -25.44
N VAL A 62 -17.86 -2.15 -25.87
CA VAL A 62 -18.79 -1.43 -24.99
C VAL A 62 -19.66 -2.46 -24.26
N ALA A 63 -19.33 -2.74 -23.00
CA ALA A 63 -20.10 -3.64 -22.16
C ALA A 63 -20.11 -3.20 -20.70
N ALA A 64 -21.05 -3.75 -19.93
CA ALA A 64 -21.13 -3.55 -18.48
C ALA A 64 -19.89 -4.14 -17.77
N PRO A 65 -19.46 -3.59 -16.61
CA PRO A 65 -18.29 -4.09 -15.88
C PRO A 65 -18.31 -5.60 -15.64
N SER A 66 -19.45 -6.17 -15.24
CA SER A 66 -19.61 -7.62 -14.99
C SER A 66 -19.43 -8.49 -16.23
N LYS A 67 -19.55 -7.92 -17.43
CA LYS A 67 -19.28 -8.60 -18.70
C LYS A 67 -17.84 -8.44 -19.17
N LEU A 68 -17.17 -7.37 -18.75
CA LEU A 68 -15.77 -7.12 -19.07
C LEU A 68 -14.85 -7.90 -18.14
N TYR A 69 -15.03 -7.80 -16.83
CA TYR A 69 -14.13 -8.35 -15.82
C TYR A 69 -14.94 -8.94 -14.65
N PRO A 70 -15.45 -10.18 -14.78
CA PRO A 70 -16.49 -10.74 -13.90
C PRO A 70 -16.03 -11.09 -12.48
N ALA A 71 -14.74 -11.18 -12.19
CA ALA A 71 -14.25 -11.36 -10.81
C ALA A 71 -14.13 -10.00 -10.10
N PHE A 72 -13.74 -8.96 -10.82
CA PHE A 72 -13.38 -7.65 -10.28
C PHE A 72 -14.28 -6.51 -10.79
N TYR A 73 -15.55 -6.81 -11.06
CA TYR A 73 -16.51 -5.85 -11.62
C TYR A 73 -17.01 -4.78 -10.64
N GLY A 74 -16.94 -5.08 -9.34
CA GLY A 74 -17.45 -4.20 -8.30
C GLY A 74 -16.58 -2.96 -8.04
N CYS A 75 -16.97 -2.19 -7.04
CA CYS A 75 -16.32 -0.96 -6.60
C CYS A 75 -16.23 0.10 -7.72
N TYR A 76 -15.45 1.17 -7.48
CA TYR A 76 -15.36 2.27 -8.42
C TYR A 76 -14.64 1.91 -9.71
N ASP A 77 -13.62 1.03 -9.68
CA ASP A 77 -12.95 0.48 -10.86
C ASP A 77 -12.33 -0.90 -10.56
N TRP A 78 -11.70 -1.51 -11.56
CA TRP A 78 -11.17 -2.87 -11.49
C TRP A 78 -10.16 -3.05 -10.34
N HIS A 79 -9.15 -2.18 -10.23
CA HIS A 79 -8.15 -2.35 -9.18
C HIS A 79 -8.72 -2.02 -7.80
N SER A 80 -9.68 -1.10 -7.69
CA SER A 80 -10.44 -0.87 -6.44
C SER A 80 -11.13 -2.15 -5.96
N SER A 81 -11.70 -2.93 -6.88
CA SER A 81 -12.24 -4.24 -6.55
C SER A 81 -11.15 -5.18 -6.05
N VAL A 82 -9.99 -5.25 -6.72
CA VAL A 82 -8.84 -6.06 -6.28
C VAL A 82 -8.37 -5.65 -4.87
N HIS A 83 -8.30 -4.35 -4.56
CA HIS A 83 -8.03 -3.84 -3.21
C HIS A 83 -9.02 -4.38 -2.18
N GLY A 84 -10.32 -4.31 -2.48
CA GLY A 84 -11.38 -4.82 -1.61
C GLY A 84 -11.24 -6.32 -1.35
N HIS A 85 -10.91 -7.11 -2.38
CA HIS A 85 -10.69 -8.56 -2.23
C HIS A 85 -9.45 -8.86 -1.37
N TRP A 86 -8.34 -8.15 -1.59
CA TRP A 86 -7.14 -8.30 -0.76
C TRP A 86 -7.41 -7.92 0.70
N LEU A 87 -8.14 -6.81 0.92
CA LEU A 87 -8.53 -6.35 2.25
C LEU A 87 -9.36 -7.41 2.97
N LEU A 88 -10.40 -7.95 2.33
CA LEU A 88 -11.24 -8.99 2.92
C LEU A 88 -10.43 -10.25 3.25
N ALA A 89 -9.58 -10.72 2.33
CA ALA A 89 -8.72 -11.88 2.59
C ALA A 89 -7.78 -11.66 3.79
N ARG A 90 -7.16 -10.48 3.89
CA ARG A 90 -6.27 -10.14 5.00
C ARG A 90 -7.00 -10.03 6.33
N LEU A 91 -8.19 -9.42 6.35
CA LEU A 91 -8.97 -9.25 7.58
C LEU A 91 -9.54 -10.58 8.07
N VAL A 92 -10.00 -11.46 7.18
CA VAL A 92 -10.50 -12.79 7.57
C VAL A 92 -9.37 -13.66 8.14
N GLU A 93 -8.17 -13.60 7.57
CA GLU A 93 -7.00 -14.30 8.12
C GLU A 93 -6.69 -13.80 9.56
N ARG A 94 -6.83 -12.49 9.79
CA ARG A 94 -6.54 -11.86 11.09
C ARG A 94 -7.61 -12.06 12.15
N PHE A 95 -8.88 -12.02 11.74
CA PHE A 95 -10.04 -12.09 12.62
C PHE A 95 -11.03 -13.14 12.11
N PRO A 96 -10.66 -14.43 12.12
CA PRO A 96 -11.43 -15.49 11.48
C PRO A 96 -12.81 -15.73 12.13
N GLN A 97 -13.01 -15.24 13.36
CA GLN A 97 -14.26 -15.39 14.13
C GLN A 97 -15.09 -14.10 14.19
N ALA A 98 -14.63 -13.00 13.58
CA ALA A 98 -15.37 -11.75 13.62
C ALA A 98 -16.67 -11.84 12.81
N PRO A 99 -17.71 -11.04 13.14
CA PRO A 99 -19.00 -11.08 12.45
C PRO A 99 -18.91 -10.86 10.92
N PHE A 100 -17.93 -10.09 10.46
CA PHE A 100 -17.71 -9.84 9.03
C PHE A 100 -17.08 -11.02 8.28
N ALA A 101 -16.51 -12.01 8.99
CA ALA A 101 -15.69 -13.05 8.36
C ALA A 101 -16.49 -13.94 7.41
N ALA A 102 -17.70 -14.37 7.80
CA ALA A 102 -18.55 -15.19 6.95
C ALA A 102 -19.04 -14.44 5.69
N PRO A 103 -19.57 -13.19 5.79
CA PRO A 103 -19.87 -12.36 4.61
C PRO A 103 -18.66 -12.15 3.68
N ALA A 104 -17.47 -11.88 4.26
CA ALA A 104 -16.23 -11.69 3.51
C ALA A 104 -15.82 -12.94 2.72
N ARG A 105 -15.83 -14.12 3.37
CA ARG A 105 -15.58 -15.40 2.70
C ARG A 105 -16.59 -15.68 1.59
N ALA A 106 -17.86 -15.36 1.82
CA ALA A 106 -18.90 -15.52 0.80
C ALA A 106 -18.67 -14.59 -0.41
N ALA A 107 -18.24 -13.35 -0.19
CA ALA A 107 -17.88 -12.43 -1.27
C ALA A 107 -16.67 -12.94 -2.08
N LEU A 108 -15.59 -13.35 -1.40
CA LEU A 108 -14.42 -13.94 -2.05
C LEU A 108 -14.79 -15.19 -2.86
N ALA A 109 -15.61 -16.08 -2.31
CA ALA A 109 -16.04 -17.31 -3.00
C ALA A 109 -16.92 -17.06 -4.23
N ARG A 110 -17.76 -16.01 -4.21
CA ARG A 110 -18.58 -15.65 -5.39
C ARG A 110 -17.73 -15.10 -6.53
N ASN A 111 -16.70 -14.32 -6.22
CA ASN A 111 -15.93 -13.60 -7.21
C ASN A 111 -14.72 -14.42 -7.71
N LEU A 112 -14.00 -15.11 -6.82
CA LEU A 112 -12.76 -15.85 -7.13
C LEU A 112 -13.05 -17.29 -7.56
N THR A 113 -13.86 -17.45 -8.60
CA THR A 113 -14.17 -18.74 -9.23
C THR A 113 -13.33 -18.94 -10.50
N SER A 114 -13.06 -20.18 -10.90
CA SER A 114 -12.34 -20.45 -12.14
C SER A 114 -13.04 -19.88 -13.39
N GLU A 115 -14.37 -19.82 -13.37
CA GLU A 115 -15.18 -19.23 -14.46
C GLU A 115 -14.95 -17.71 -14.57
N ASN A 116 -15.07 -16.99 -13.45
CA ASN A 116 -14.85 -15.55 -13.44
C ASN A 116 -13.40 -15.21 -13.81
N ILE A 117 -12.42 -15.96 -13.28
CA ILE A 117 -11.02 -15.74 -13.62
C ILE A 117 -10.72 -16.04 -15.10
N ALA A 118 -11.42 -17.00 -15.71
CA ALA A 118 -11.34 -17.21 -17.16
C ALA A 118 -11.88 -15.99 -17.95
N GLY A 119 -12.93 -15.34 -17.46
CA GLY A 119 -13.44 -14.07 -18.00
C GLY A 119 -12.44 -12.92 -17.89
N GLU A 120 -11.78 -12.76 -16.73
CA GLU A 120 -10.70 -11.78 -16.54
C GLU A 120 -9.56 -11.99 -17.54
N LEU A 121 -9.16 -13.24 -17.74
CA LEU A 121 -8.13 -13.61 -18.71
C LEU A 121 -8.54 -13.29 -20.14
N ALA A 122 -9.78 -13.60 -20.52
CA ALA A 122 -10.31 -13.28 -21.83
C ALA A 122 -10.27 -11.76 -22.09
N TYR A 123 -10.61 -10.96 -21.07
CA TYR A 123 -10.55 -9.51 -21.15
C TYR A 123 -9.12 -8.97 -21.25
N LEU A 124 -8.20 -9.41 -20.40
CA LEU A 124 -6.80 -9.01 -20.49
C LEU A 124 -6.25 -9.30 -21.89
N ARG A 125 -6.57 -10.46 -22.45
CA ARG A 125 -6.07 -10.93 -23.76
C ARG A 125 -6.84 -10.39 -24.97
N ARG A 126 -7.86 -9.53 -24.78
CA ARG A 126 -8.76 -9.09 -25.87
C ARG A 126 -8.07 -8.26 -26.95
N SER A 127 -7.02 -7.51 -26.60
CA SER A 127 -6.28 -6.61 -27.50
C SER A 127 -4.78 -6.81 -27.34
N SER A 128 -4.03 -6.47 -28.38
CA SER A 128 -2.57 -6.34 -28.33
C SER A 128 -2.09 -5.19 -27.44
N ASP A 129 -2.99 -4.28 -27.03
CA ASP A 129 -2.70 -3.21 -26.08
C ASP A 129 -2.60 -3.76 -24.65
N GLU A 130 -1.38 -4.04 -24.21
CA GLU A 130 -1.06 -4.57 -22.87
C GLU A 130 -0.95 -3.47 -21.79
N THR A 131 -1.64 -2.33 -21.96
CA THR A 131 -1.58 -1.19 -21.01
C THR A 131 -2.57 -1.28 -19.86
N PHE A 132 -3.66 -2.04 -20.00
CA PHE A 132 -4.70 -2.15 -18.97
C PHE A 132 -4.10 -2.52 -17.61
N GLU A 133 -4.40 -1.69 -16.60
CA GLU A 133 -3.98 -1.83 -15.19
C GLU A 133 -2.46 -1.86 -14.95
N ARG A 134 -1.66 -1.50 -15.96
CA ARG A 134 -0.21 -1.48 -15.85
C ARG A 134 0.29 -0.16 -15.24
N PRO A 135 1.17 -0.20 -14.23
CA PRO A 135 1.62 -1.37 -13.48
C PRO A 135 0.81 -1.65 -12.21
N TYR A 136 0.01 -0.69 -11.74
CA TYR A 136 -0.56 -0.67 -10.39
C TYR A 136 -1.60 -1.75 -10.13
N GLY A 137 -2.65 -1.86 -10.95
CA GLY A 137 -3.66 -2.90 -10.75
C GLY A 137 -3.07 -4.30 -10.90
N LEU A 138 -2.15 -4.49 -11.86
CA LEU A 138 -1.42 -5.77 -11.99
C LEU A 138 -0.63 -6.09 -10.70
N ALA A 139 0.04 -5.10 -10.10
CA ALA A 139 0.79 -5.30 -8.87
C ALA A 139 -0.11 -5.62 -7.66
N TRP A 140 -1.28 -4.99 -7.56
CA TRP A 140 -2.27 -5.31 -6.52
C TRP A 140 -2.89 -6.69 -6.68
N LEU A 141 -3.11 -7.13 -7.93
CA LEU A 141 -3.52 -8.51 -8.22
C LEU A 141 -2.48 -9.52 -7.76
N LEU A 142 -1.19 -9.26 -8.02
CA LEU A 142 -0.11 -10.08 -7.50
C LEU A 142 -0.06 -10.06 -5.96
N GLN A 143 -0.34 -8.91 -5.33
CA GLN A 143 -0.44 -8.80 -3.87
C GLN A 143 -1.62 -9.63 -3.31
N LEU A 144 -2.77 -9.69 -4.00
CA LEU A 144 -3.88 -10.59 -3.67
C LEU A 144 -3.46 -12.07 -3.79
N GLY A 145 -2.81 -12.45 -4.89
CA GLY A 145 -2.28 -13.81 -5.07
C GLY A 145 -1.30 -14.22 -3.96
N SER A 146 -0.41 -13.31 -3.57
CA SER A 146 0.51 -13.51 -2.45
C SER A 146 -0.23 -13.71 -1.12
N GLN A 147 -1.28 -12.94 -0.86
CA GLN A 147 -2.08 -13.04 0.36
C GLN A 147 -2.78 -14.40 0.45
N LEU A 148 -3.46 -14.83 -0.63
CA LEU A 148 -4.16 -16.11 -0.65
C LEU A 148 -3.21 -17.31 -0.54
N ARG A 149 -2.04 -17.22 -1.18
CA ARG A 149 -1.01 -18.28 -1.13
C ARG A 149 -0.35 -18.41 0.24
N GLY A 150 -0.20 -17.29 0.96
CA GLY A 150 0.38 -17.27 2.31
C GLY A 150 -0.58 -17.67 3.42
N TRP A 151 -1.89 -17.70 3.12
CA TRP A 151 -2.93 -17.98 4.10
C TRP A 151 -3.20 -19.49 4.19
N ASP A 152 -2.84 -20.10 5.33
CA ASP A 152 -3.09 -21.53 5.59
C ASP A 152 -4.57 -21.80 5.91
N ASP A 153 -5.39 -21.81 4.87
CA ASP A 153 -6.83 -22.06 4.94
C ASP A 153 -7.31 -22.84 3.69
N PRO A 154 -8.21 -23.83 3.84
CA PRO A 154 -8.71 -24.61 2.71
C PRO A 154 -9.39 -23.78 1.62
N GLN A 155 -10.17 -22.76 1.97
CA GLN A 155 -10.82 -21.88 1.00
C GLN A 155 -9.81 -20.95 0.33
N ALA A 156 -8.84 -20.43 1.10
CA ALA A 156 -7.76 -19.62 0.54
C ALA A 156 -6.95 -20.38 -0.51
N ARG A 157 -6.64 -21.66 -0.27
CA ARG A 157 -5.99 -22.53 -1.27
C ARG A 157 -6.83 -22.70 -2.54
N GLN A 158 -8.15 -22.84 -2.42
CA GLN A 158 -9.05 -22.94 -3.57
C GLN A 158 -9.06 -21.63 -4.38
N TRP A 159 -9.18 -20.49 -3.71
CA TRP A 159 -9.15 -19.18 -4.37
C TRP A 159 -7.78 -18.88 -5.00
N ALA A 160 -6.68 -19.23 -4.32
CA ALA A 160 -5.33 -19.10 -4.87
C ALA A 160 -5.16 -19.93 -6.16
N ALA A 161 -5.67 -21.17 -6.18
CA ALA A 161 -5.63 -22.02 -7.37
C ALA A 161 -6.49 -21.45 -8.51
N ALA A 162 -7.66 -20.89 -8.20
CA ALA A 162 -8.51 -20.24 -9.19
C ALA A 162 -7.88 -18.97 -9.77
N LEU A 163 -7.20 -18.17 -8.94
CA LEU A 163 -6.58 -16.89 -9.32
C LEU A 163 -5.24 -17.04 -10.07
N GLU A 164 -4.52 -18.13 -9.85
CA GLU A 164 -3.16 -18.36 -10.36
C GLU A 164 -3.00 -18.10 -11.88
N PRO A 165 -3.93 -18.53 -12.77
CA PRO A 165 -3.81 -18.24 -14.20
C PRO A 165 -3.74 -16.74 -14.51
N LEU A 166 -4.47 -15.91 -13.76
CA LEU A 166 -4.49 -14.46 -13.90
C LEU A 166 -3.23 -13.81 -13.31
N GLU A 167 -2.72 -14.32 -12.19
CA GLU A 167 -1.41 -13.92 -11.65
C GLU A 167 -0.29 -14.13 -12.69
N ARG A 168 -0.27 -15.29 -13.34
CA ARG A 168 0.73 -15.62 -14.37
C ARG A 168 0.64 -14.71 -15.58
N GLU A 169 -0.57 -14.35 -16.03
CA GLU A 169 -0.75 -13.38 -17.11
C GLU A 169 -0.27 -11.98 -16.72
N ALA A 170 -0.59 -11.52 -15.50
CA ALA A 170 -0.12 -10.23 -14.98
C ALA A 170 1.42 -10.18 -14.88
N ALA A 171 2.04 -11.24 -14.34
CA ALA A 171 3.48 -11.39 -14.26
C ALA A 171 4.14 -11.37 -15.64
N ALA A 172 3.58 -12.10 -16.61
CA ALA A 172 4.09 -12.14 -17.97
C ALA A 172 4.00 -10.77 -18.69
N ARG A 173 2.94 -10.00 -18.46
CA ARG A 173 2.79 -8.63 -18.98
C ARG A 173 3.83 -7.68 -18.42
N LEU A 174 4.06 -7.73 -17.10
CA LEU A 174 5.12 -6.95 -16.47
C LEU A 174 6.48 -7.35 -17.07
N LEU A 175 6.77 -8.65 -17.18
CA LEU A 175 8.03 -9.15 -17.76
C LEU A 175 8.24 -8.67 -19.20
N ARG A 176 7.21 -8.66 -20.05
CA ARG A 176 7.27 -8.13 -21.42
C ARG A 176 7.42 -6.61 -21.49
N TRP A 177 6.91 -5.88 -20.50
CA TRP A 177 6.94 -4.42 -20.46
C TRP A 177 8.27 -3.86 -19.92
N LEU A 178 8.84 -4.46 -18.88
CA LEU A 178 10.08 -4.02 -18.23
C LEU A 178 11.22 -3.65 -19.20
N PRO A 179 11.56 -4.47 -20.23
CA PRO A 179 12.65 -4.14 -21.14
C PRO A 179 12.36 -2.93 -22.04
N LYS A 180 11.09 -2.53 -22.21
CA LYS A 180 10.67 -1.40 -23.06
C LYS A 180 10.82 -0.05 -22.36
N LEU A 181 10.98 -0.03 -21.04
CA LEU A 181 11.11 1.20 -20.27
C LEU A 181 12.54 1.74 -20.32
N THR A 182 12.72 2.93 -20.89
CA THR A 182 14.01 3.64 -20.89
C THR A 182 14.20 4.48 -19.62
N ARG A 183 13.12 4.77 -18.89
CA ARG A 183 13.12 5.56 -17.65
C ARG A 183 12.10 5.00 -16.65
N PRO A 184 12.31 5.19 -15.34
CA PRO A 184 11.27 4.93 -14.36
C PRO A 184 10.16 5.98 -14.44
N ILE A 185 9.00 5.65 -13.91
CA ILE A 185 7.85 6.54 -13.77
C ILE A 185 7.73 6.91 -12.29
N ARG A 186 7.93 8.19 -11.96
CA ARG A 186 8.01 8.71 -10.58
C ARG A 186 6.78 9.51 -10.13
N VAL A 187 5.66 9.46 -10.85
CA VAL A 187 4.44 10.15 -10.42
C VAL A 187 3.94 9.57 -9.09
N GLY A 188 3.28 10.35 -8.24
CA GLY A 188 2.68 9.85 -6.99
C GLY A 188 1.32 9.16 -7.18
N GLU A 189 1.07 8.61 -8.37
CA GLU A 189 -0.18 7.96 -8.77
C GLU A 189 0.07 6.57 -9.41
N HIS A 190 -1.00 5.97 -9.93
CA HIS A 190 -1.08 4.60 -10.48
C HIS A 190 0.03 4.18 -11.46
N SER A 191 0.61 5.08 -12.24
CA SER A 191 1.64 4.67 -13.21
C SER A 191 3.04 4.46 -12.59
N GLN A 192 3.20 4.76 -11.30
CA GLN A 192 4.49 4.73 -10.62
C GLN A 192 5.15 3.35 -10.64
N THR A 193 6.41 3.29 -11.09
CA THR A 193 7.16 2.03 -11.18
C THR A 193 7.65 1.52 -9.84
N ALA A 194 8.10 2.39 -8.93
CA ALA A 194 8.74 1.95 -7.69
C ALA A 194 7.79 1.16 -6.78
N PHE A 195 6.61 1.71 -6.48
CA PHE A 195 5.58 1.04 -5.70
C PHE A 195 5.15 -0.30 -6.30
N ALA A 196 4.80 -0.32 -7.60
CA ALA A 196 4.34 -1.52 -8.26
C ALA A 196 5.41 -2.62 -8.32
N PHE A 197 6.67 -2.26 -8.52
CA PHE A 197 7.79 -3.22 -8.49
C PHE A 197 8.00 -3.80 -7.10
N GLY A 198 7.78 -3.02 -6.04
CA GLY A 198 7.85 -3.50 -4.66
C GLY A 198 6.89 -4.64 -4.39
N LEU A 199 5.60 -4.45 -4.70
CA LEU A 199 4.57 -5.48 -4.56
C LEU A 199 4.85 -6.70 -5.45
N ALA A 200 5.26 -6.48 -6.71
CA ALA A 200 5.58 -7.57 -7.62
C ALA A 200 6.79 -8.39 -7.12
N LEU A 201 7.83 -7.75 -6.56
CA LEU A 201 8.95 -8.47 -5.94
C LEU A 201 8.52 -9.31 -4.74
N ASP A 202 7.65 -8.78 -3.89
CA ASP A 202 7.12 -9.53 -2.74
C ASP A 202 6.33 -10.76 -3.20
N TRP A 203 5.54 -10.62 -4.27
CA TRP A 203 4.89 -11.77 -4.91
C TRP A 203 5.89 -12.79 -5.46
N THR A 204 6.93 -12.37 -6.19
CA THR A 204 7.92 -13.32 -6.76
C THR A 204 8.61 -14.18 -5.69
N ARG A 205 8.80 -13.64 -4.48
CA ARG A 205 9.37 -14.38 -3.34
C ARG A 205 8.43 -15.48 -2.85
N ARG A 206 7.13 -15.27 -2.95
CA ARG A 206 6.09 -16.21 -2.51
C ARG A 206 5.69 -17.21 -3.60
N SER A 207 5.65 -16.78 -4.87
CA SER A 207 5.33 -17.63 -6.02
C SER A 207 6.52 -18.44 -6.52
N GLY A 208 7.75 -17.99 -6.24
CA GLY A 208 8.98 -18.60 -6.74
C GLY A 208 9.34 -18.20 -8.17
N ASP A 209 8.65 -17.21 -8.78
CA ASP A 209 8.92 -16.75 -10.14
C ASP A 209 10.28 -16.01 -10.23
N GLN A 210 11.33 -16.77 -10.58
CA GLN A 210 12.68 -16.22 -10.68
C GLN A 210 12.84 -15.28 -11.89
N ALA A 211 12.17 -15.56 -13.01
CA ALA A 211 12.34 -14.77 -14.22
C ALA A 211 11.85 -13.32 -14.03
N LEU A 212 10.67 -13.15 -13.44
CA LEU A 212 10.16 -11.82 -13.11
C LEU A 212 10.99 -11.17 -11.99
N ARG A 213 11.40 -11.94 -10.97
CA ARG A 213 12.25 -11.44 -9.88
C ARG A 213 13.54 -10.81 -10.40
N ASP A 214 14.27 -11.55 -11.24
CA ASP A 214 15.56 -11.10 -11.78
C ASP A 214 15.37 -9.88 -12.68
N ALA A 215 14.32 -9.87 -13.51
CA ALA A 215 13.99 -8.73 -14.36
C ALA A 215 13.66 -7.47 -13.53
N LEU A 216 12.88 -7.60 -12.46
CA LEU A 216 12.54 -6.50 -11.56
C LEU A 216 13.76 -5.99 -10.80
N VAL A 217 14.60 -6.87 -10.25
CA VAL A 217 15.84 -6.50 -9.56
C VAL A 217 16.78 -5.75 -10.51
N ALA A 218 17.04 -6.29 -11.69
CA ALA A 218 17.91 -5.67 -12.68
C ALA A 218 17.36 -4.31 -13.13
N ARG A 219 16.06 -4.20 -13.40
CA ARG A 219 15.42 -2.95 -13.82
C ARG A 219 15.40 -1.90 -12.70
N SER A 220 15.19 -2.32 -11.46
CA SER A 220 15.23 -1.44 -10.29
C SER A 220 16.63 -0.87 -10.07
N ARG A 221 17.68 -1.71 -10.15
CA ARG A 221 19.07 -1.24 -10.10
C ARG A 221 19.38 -0.27 -11.25
N PHE A 222 18.98 -0.61 -12.48
CA PHE A 222 19.19 0.25 -13.65
C PHE A 222 18.55 1.63 -13.49
N PHE A 223 17.36 1.71 -12.91
CA PHE A 223 16.65 2.97 -12.74
C PHE A 223 17.10 3.82 -11.56
N TYR A 224 17.35 3.19 -10.40
CA TYR A 224 17.36 3.89 -9.12
C TYR A 224 18.71 3.80 -8.39
N GLN A 225 19.61 2.87 -8.77
CA GLN A 225 20.88 2.71 -8.06
C GLN A 225 21.77 3.96 -8.15
N GLY A 226 21.65 4.73 -9.22
CA GLY A 226 22.42 5.98 -9.44
C GLY A 226 21.72 7.25 -8.94
N ASP A 227 20.49 7.15 -8.44
CA ASP A 227 19.73 8.34 -8.02
C ASP A 227 20.29 8.93 -6.73
N ARG A 228 20.24 10.26 -6.65
CA ARG A 228 20.78 11.09 -5.56
C ARG A 228 19.85 12.27 -5.31
N ASP A 229 19.92 12.81 -4.10
CA ASP A 229 19.25 14.07 -3.73
C ASP A 229 17.77 14.11 -4.13
N CYS A 230 17.00 13.06 -3.82
CA CYS A 230 15.60 12.98 -4.21
C CYS A 230 14.83 14.23 -3.78
N PRO A 231 14.09 14.89 -4.69
CA PRO A 231 13.55 16.23 -4.45
C PRO A 231 12.26 16.16 -3.62
N LEU A 232 12.38 15.91 -2.32
CA LEU A 232 11.23 15.94 -1.38
C LEU A 232 10.47 17.28 -1.41
N ALA A 233 11.12 18.37 -1.81
CA ALA A 233 10.49 19.67 -1.99
C ALA A 233 9.40 19.70 -3.08
N TYR A 234 9.35 18.70 -3.97
CA TYR A 234 8.36 18.60 -5.04
C TYR A 234 7.20 17.63 -4.72
N GLU A 235 7.24 16.94 -3.56
CA GLU A 235 6.14 16.09 -3.11
C GLU A 235 5.52 16.61 -1.79
N PRO A 236 4.18 16.60 -1.66
CA PRO A 236 3.23 16.00 -2.59
C PRO A 236 2.87 16.90 -3.79
N SER A 237 2.59 16.28 -4.94
CA SER A 237 1.70 16.85 -5.94
C SER A 237 0.25 16.77 -5.45
N GLY A 238 -0.64 17.64 -5.95
CA GLY A 238 -1.99 17.81 -5.40
C GLY A 238 -2.93 16.60 -5.47
N GLN A 239 -2.52 15.48 -6.07
CA GLN A 239 -3.32 14.26 -6.21
C GLN A 239 -2.52 12.99 -5.89
N ASP A 240 -1.37 13.13 -5.22
CA ASP A 240 -0.53 12.01 -4.87
C ASP A 240 -1.21 11.14 -3.80
N PHE A 241 -1.19 9.82 -4.00
CA PHE A 241 -1.44 8.82 -2.94
C PHE A 241 -0.20 7.95 -2.68
N LEU A 242 0.87 8.14 -3.45
CA LEU A 242 2.18 7.52 -3.25
C LEU A 242 3.26 8.60 -3.26
N SER A 243 4.27 8.46 -2.41
CA SER A 243 5.45 9.34 -2.43
C SER A 243 6.43 8.88 -3.51
N PRO A 244 6.79 9.74 -4.49
CA PRO A 244 7.85 9.44 -5.45
C PRO A 244 9.17 8.98 -4.81
N CYS A 245 9.64 9.71 -3.80
CA CYS A 245 10.93 9.43 -3.16
C CYS A 245 10.87 8.23 -2.21
N LEU A 246 9.84 8.15 -1.36
CA LEU A 246 9.77 7.08 -0.37
C LEU A 246 9.44 5.73 -1.00
N ALA A 247 8.67 5.70 -2.09
CA ALA A 247 8.42 4.45 -2.80
C ALA A 247 9.70 3.89 -3.45
N GLU A 248 10.56 4.76 -3.97
CA GLU A 248 11.88 4.37 -4.50
C GLU A 248 12.77 3.80 -3.40
N ALA A 249 12.87 4.48 -2.26
CA ALA A 249 13.63 3.97 -1.11
C ALA A 249 13.06 2.64 -0.57
N ASP A 250 11.73 2.53 -0.46
CA ASP A 250 11.05 1.30 -0.04
C ASP A 250 11.24 0.14 -1.04
N LEU A 251 11.33 0.42 -2.35
CA LEU A 251 11.72 -0.58 -3.34
C LEU A 251 13.19 -0.98 -3.15
N MET A 252 14.11 -0.02 -3.03
CA MET A 252 15.53 -0.30 -3.02
C MET A 252 16.00 -1.08 -1.79
N ARG A 253 15.31 -1.00 -0.64
CA ARG A 253 15.56 -1.92 0.49
C ARG A 253 15.25 -3.39 0.18
N ARG A 254 14.41 -3.68 -0.83
CA ARG A 254 14.12 -5.04 -1.27
C ARG A 254 15.19 -5.57 -2.24
N VAL A 255 15.97 -4.67 -2.84
CA VAL A 255 16.91 -4.94 -3.95
C VAL A 255 18.36 -4.97 -3.48
N LEU A 256 18.72 -4.11 -2.52
CA LEU A 256 20.08 -3.95 -2.03
C LEU A 256 20.27 -4.67 -0.68
N ALA A 257 21.48 -5.16 -0.42
CA ALA A 257 21.83 -5.68 0.91
C ALA A 257 21.85 -4.54 1.95
N PRO A 258 21.61 -4.79 3.26
CA PRO A 258 21.44 -3.73 4.26
C PRO A 258 22.55 -2.67 4.30
N ASP A 259 23.82 -3.07 4.20
CA ASP A 259 24.96 -2.13 4.22
C ASP A 259 25.13 -1.36 2.89
N GLU A 260 24.74 -1.96 1.76
CA GLU A 260 24.67 -1.29 0.45
C GLU A 260 23.53 -0.27 0.47
N TYR A 261 22.34 -0.68 0.93
CA TYR A 261 21.15 0.15 1.07
C TYR A 261 21.40 1.34 1.98
N ALA A 262 22.03 1.15 3.15
CA ALA A 262 22.30 2.26 4.07
C ALA A 262 23.20 3.33 3.45
N ARG A 263 24.20 2.94 2.65
CA ARG A 263 25.08 3.87 1.92
C ARG A 263 24.32 4.57 0.79
N TRP A 264 23.57 3.81 -0.01
CA TRP A 264 22.73 4.36 -1.08
C TRP A 264 21.72 5.37 -0.54
N LEU A 265 20.97 5.02 0.51
CA LEU A 265 19.94 5.89 1.12
C LEU A 265 20.54 7.20 1.63
N ARG A 266 21.82 7.22 2.02
CA ARG A 266 22.48 8.46 2.47
C ARG A 266 22.70 9.43 1.32
N GLU A 267 22.97 8.93 0.12
CA GLU A 267 23.14 9.74 -1.10
C GLU A 267 21.80 10.07 -1.74
N PHE A 268 20.84 9.14 -1.69
CA PHE A 268 19.51 9.31 -2.27
C PHE A 268 18.60 10.22 -1.44
N LEU A 269 18.56 10.06 -0.11
CA LEU A 269 17.73 10.84 0.80
C LEU A 269 18.57 11.47 1.93
N PRO A 270 19.46 12.42 1.63
CA PRO A 270 20.30 13.08 2.62
C PRO A 270 19.51 13.92 3.64
N GLN A 271 18.26 14.25 3.34
CA GLN A 271 17.38 15.06 4.19
C GLN A 271 16.95 14.32 5.47
N VAL A 272 17.03 12.99 5.52
CA VAL A 272 16.63 12.20 6.70
C VAL A 272 17.49 12.55 7.92
N PRO A 273 16.93 13.12 9.00
CA PRO A 273 17.70 13.53 10.16
C PRO A 273 18.30 12.34 10.92
N ARG A 274 19.36 12.60 11.69
CA ARG A 274 19.97 11.64 12.63
C ARG A 274 19.42 11.75 14.07
N ARG A 275 18.50 12.69 14.30
CA ARG A 275 17.82 12.94 15.57
C ARG A 275 16.34 12.58 15.39
N ALA A 276 15.68 12.14 16.46
CA ALA A 276 14.27 11.82 16.45
C ALA A 276 13.44 13.11 16.24
N ARG A 277 13.19 13.47 14.98
CA ARG A 277 12.33 14.57 14.57
C ARG A 277 11.44 14.10 13.43
N ALA A 278 10.21 14.58 13.41
CA ALA A 278 9.22 14.27 12.38
C ALA A 278 8.99 15.42 11.40
N ASP A 279 9.39 16.65 11.76
CA ASP A 279 9.15 17.90 11.02
C ASP A 279 9.90 18.02 9.68
N TRP A 280 10.77 17.06 9.36
CA TRP A 280 11.51 17.01 8.10
C TRP A 280 10.68 16.49 6.91
N LEU A 281 9.55 15.83 7.18
CA LEU A 281 8.59 15.40 6.16
C LEU A 281 7.18 15.76 6.65
N VAL A 282 6.62 16.82 6.06
CA VAL A 282 5.33 17.36 6.48
C VAL A 282 4.19 16.47 5.95
N PRO A 283 3.23 16.06 6.79
CA PRO A 283 2.02 15.35 6.36
C PRO A 283 1.21 16.12 5.31
N ALA A 284 0.57 15.38 4.42
CA ALA A 284 -0.38 15.97 3.49
C ALA A 284 -1.66 16.40 4.23
N LEU A 285 -2.25 17.50 3.78
CA LEU A 285 -3.51 18.04 4.30
C LEU A 285 -4.60 17.88 3.25
N VAL A 286 -5.76 17.40 3.66
CA VAL A 286 -6.94 17.27 2.79
C VAL A 286 -7.95 18.32 3.21
N LEU A 287 -8.22 19.27 2.31
CA LEU A 287 -9.16 20.35 2.56
C LEU A 287 -10.59 20.00 2.12
N ASP A 288 -10.72 19.12 1.14
CA ASP A 288 -11.99 18.63 0.61
C ASP A 288 -11.91 17.10 0.41
N PRO A 289 -12.45 16.30 1.34
CA PRO A 289 -12.44 14.85 1.25
C PRO A 289 -13.53 14.27 0.31
N GLU A 290 -14.41 15.11 -0.27
CA GLU A 290 -15.41 14.67 -1.26
C GLU A 290 -14.84 14.58 -2.67
N ASP A 291 -13.84 15.41 -2.98
CA ASP A 291 -13.11 15.32 -4.24
C ASP A 291 -12.22 14.07 -4.24
N GLY A 292 -12.55 13.11 -5.13
CA GLY A 292 -11.83 11.84 -5.17
C GLY A 292 -10.35 11.92 -5.52
N LYS A 293 -9.91 13.01 -6.17
CA LYS A 293 -8.48 13.25 -6.41
C LYS A 293 -7.80 13.90 -5.21
N LEU A 294 -8.50 14.69 -4.40
CA LEU A 294 -7.94 15.24 -3.16
C LEU A 294 -7.92 14.21 -2.03
N ALA A 295 -8.90 13.29 -1.98
CA ALA A 295 -8.91 12.14 -1.07
C ALA A 295 -7.69 11.21 -1.24
N HIS A 296 -6.97 11.28 -2.37
CA HIS A 296 -5.69 10.60 -2.54
C HIS A 296 -4.65 10.98 -1.47
N LEU A 297 -4.67 12.24 -1.01
CA LEU A 297 -3.71 12.75 -0.04
C LEU A 297 -3.88 12.10 1.35
N ASP A 298 -5.08 11.59 1.68
CA ASP A 298 -5.28 10.76 2.88
C ASP A 298 -4.53 9.43 2.76
N GLY A 299 -4.65 8.79 1.59
CA GLY A 299 -3.89 7.58 1.28
C GLY A 299 -2.38 7.82 1.17
N LEU A 300 -1.95 9.04 0.82
CA LEU A 300 -0.54 9.40 0.84
C LEU A 300 0.05 9.35 2.25
N ASN A 301 -0.67 9.84 3.26
CA ASN A 301 -0.18 9.74 4.64
C ASN A 301 -0.04 8.27 5.07
N LEU A 302 -1.01 7.41 4.74
CA LEU A 302 -0.91 5.97 4.98
C LEU A 302 0.30 5.35 4.25
N SER A 303 0.49 5.69 2.98
CA SER A 303 1.57 5.13 2.16
C SER A 303 2.95 5.56 2.60
N ARG A 304 3.11 6.84 2.92
CA ARG A 304 4.33 7.37 3.52
C ARG A 304 4.64 6.67 4.84
N ALA A 305 3.63 6.45 5.70
CA ALA A 305 3.85 5.79 6.99
C ALA A 305 4.46 4.38 6.84
N TRP A 306 3.88 3.50 6.01
CA TRP A 306 4.42 2.15 5.86
C TRP A 306 5.75 2.14 5.09
N MET A 307 5.95 3.06 4.12
CA MET A 307 7.21 3.18 3.41
C MET A 307 8.33 3.63 4.36
N LEU A 308 8.06 4.58 5.25
CA LEU A 308 9.01 5.01 6.28
C LEU A 308 9.34 3.87 7.26
N GLU A 309 8.35 3.08 7.68
CA GLU A 309 8.56 1.87 8.50
C GLU A 309 9.43 0.84 7.75
N GLY A 310 9.14 0.61 6.46
CA GLY A 310 9.92 -0.26 5.59
C GLY A 310 11.36 0.22 5.45
N ILE A 311 11.58 1.48 5.11
CA ILE A 311 12.90 2.12 4.98
C ILE A 311 13.68 1.94 6.28
N ALA A 312 13.05 2.17 7.44
CA ALA A 312 13.69 1.97 8.75
C ALA A 312 14.06 0.50 8.99
N ALA A 313 13.22 -0.45 8.58
CA ALA A 313 13.48 -1.89 8.71
C ALA A 313 14.59 -2.39 7.77
N GLY A 314 14.81 -1.73 6.63
CA GLY A 314 15.91 -2.06 5.70
C GLY A 314 17.30 -1.60 6.16
N LEU A 315 17.38 -0.75 7.18
CA LEU A 315 18.65 -0.22 7.69
C LEU A 315 19.30 -1.13 8.74
N PRO A 316 20.64 -1.13 8.86
CA PRO A 316 21.34 -1.78 9.96
C PRO A 316 20.81 -1.31 11.33
N PRO A 317 20.67 -2.18 12.34
CA PRO A 317 19.98 -1.85 13.61
C PRO A 317 20.50 -0.63 14.37
N ARG A 318 21.76 -0.22 14.12
CA ARG A 318 22.42 0.93 14.78
C ARG A 318 22.41 2.20 13.92
N ASP A 319 21.74 2.21 12.76
CA ASP A 319 21.67 3.39 11.91
C ASP A 319 20.91 4.53 12.61
N ARG A 320 21.55 5.71 12.68
CA ARG A 320 21.03 6.86 13.42
C ARG A 320 19.75 7.47 12.81
N ARG A 321 19.45 7.17 11.55
CA ARG A 321 18.25 7.65 10.83
C ARG A 321 16.97 6.93 11.26
N ILE A 322 17.07 5.72 11.81
CA ILE A 322 15.92 4.88 12.18
C ILE A 322 14.93 5.64 13.07
N ARG A 323 15.42 6.41 14.04
CA ARG A 323 14.56 7.16 14.97
C ARG A 323 13.80 8.31 14.28
N ALA A 324 14.40 8.98 13.30
CA ALA A 324 13.72 10.04 12.55
C ALA A 324 12.66 9.48 11.60
N LEU A 325 12.99 8.36 10.93
CA LEU A 325 12.06 7.64 10.06
C LEU A 325 10.83 7.16 10.83
N ARG A 326 11.03 6.52 11.99
CA ARG A 326 9.93 6.07 12.85
C ARG A 326 9.09 7.22 13.43
N ALA A 327 9.73 8.34 13.78
CA ALA A 327 9.02 9.52 14.27
C ALA A 327 8.11 10.12 13.18
N ALA A 328 8.61 10.28 11.96
CA ALA A 328 7.80 10.73 10.83
C ALA A 328 6.68 9.72 10.51
N ALA A 329 7.00 8.42 10.50
CA ALA A 329 6.02 7.36 10.26
C ALA A 329 4.84 7.42 11.24
N ALA A 330 5.11 7.65 12.53
CA ALA A 330 4.08 7.75 13.56
C ALA A 330 3.11 8.91 13.30
N VAL A 331 3.62 10.09 12.91
CA VAL A 331 2.77 11.27 12.60
C VAL A 331 1.92 11.01 11.36
N HIS A 332 2.52 10.47 10.28
CA HIS A 332 1.77 10.13 9.07
C HIS A 332 0.74 9.02 9.31
N ARG A 333 1.06 8.03 10.15
CA ARG A 333 0.16 6.94 10.54
C ARG A 333 -1.08 7.48 11.25
N GLU A 334 -0.90 8.34 12.24
CA GLU A 334 -2.02 8.91 12.99
C GLU A 334 -2.96 9.69 12.08
N LEU A 335 -2.43 10.65 11.32
CA LEU A 335 -3.23 11.48 10.42
C LEU A 335 -3.90 10.67 9.31
N GLY A 336 -3.16 9.72 8.72
CA GLY A 336 -3.71 8.84 7.69
C GLY A 336 -4.83 7.94 8.21
N LEU A 337 -4.73 7.43 9.44
CA LEU A 337 -5.76 6.57 10.03
C LEU A 337 -7.01 7.33 10.48
N ILE A 338 -6.88 8.59 10.91
CA ILE A 338 -8.01 9.46 11.23
C ILE A 338 -8.90 9.67 10.00
N ALA A 339 -8.30 9.75 8.81
CA ALA A 339 -9.02 9.98 7.57
C ALA A 339 -9.80 8.76 7.03
N VAL A 340 -9.57 7.56 7.57
CA VAL A 340 -10.25 6.35 7.11
C VAL A 340 -11.62 6.27 7.78
N GLY A 341 -12.62 6.86 7.13
CA GLY A 341 -14.03 6.83 7.55
C GLY A 341 -15.01 6.56 6.39
N ASP A 342 -16.28 6.31 6.74
CA ASP A 342 -17.35 5.96 5.78
C ASP A 342 -18.00 7.19 5.10
N SER A 343 -17.58 8.41 5.45
CA SER A 343 -18.31 9.64 5.10
C SER A 343 -18.35 9.92 3.60
N HIS A 344 -17.35 9.49 2.83
CA HIS A 344 -17.27 9.78 1.39
C HIS A 344 -16.82 8.56 0.57
N TYR A 345 -17.63 8.19 -0.44
CA TYR A 345 -17.36 7.04 -1.31
C TYR A 345 -15.99 7.13 -2.00
N ALA A 346 -15.51 8.35 -2.25
CA ALA A 346 -14.28 8.64 -2.97
C ALA A 346 -13.01 8.08 -2.28
N GLY A 347 -12.98 8.03 -0.95
CA GLY A 347 -11.93 7.35 -0.17
C GLY A 347 -12.31 5.95 0.30
N ALA A 348 -13.59 5.76 0.65
CA ALA A 348 -14.14 4.54 1.25
C ALA A 348 -13.84 3.24 0.48
N HIS A 349 -13.77 3.29 -0.86
CA HIS A 349 -13.61 2.08 -1.67
C HIS A 349 -12.18 1.49 -1.71
N TRP A 350 -11.16 2.23 -1.23
CA TRP A 350 -9.76 1.77 -1.29
C TRP A 350 -8.93 2.09 -0.04
N LEU A 351 -9.23 3.16 0.71
CA LEU A 351 -8.42 3.59 1.87
C LEU A 351 -8.33 2.51 2.96
N GLY A 352 -9.38 1.70 3.16
CA GLY A 352 -9.34 0.57 4.10
C GLY A 352 -8.22 -0.44 3.77
N SER A 353 -7.90 -0.61 2.48
CA SER A 353 -6.78 -1.47 2.04
C SER A 353 -5.43 -0.86 2.39
N PHE A 354 -5.24 0.44 2.18
CA PHE A 354 -4.01 1.16 2.56
C PHE A 354 -3.81 1.16 4.08
N ALA A 355 -4.89 1.38 4.83
CA ALA A 355 -4.88 1.34 6.29
C ALA A 355 -4.50 -0.05 6.80
N THR A 356 -5.10 -1.11 6.22
CA THR A 356 -4.78 -2.48 6.58
C THR A 356 -3.37 -2.87 6.15
N TYR A 357 -2.86 -2.35 5.03
CA TYR A 357 -1.48 -2.56 4.61
C TYR A 357 -0.49 -1.96 5.63
N LEU A 358 -0.80 -0.77 6.17
CA LEU A 358 -0.02 -0.15 7.25
C LEU A 358 -0.12 -0.92 8.57
N MET A 359 -1.33 -1.33 8.97
CA MET A 359 -1.58 -1.87 10.31
C MET A 359 -1.34 -3.38 10.43
N ALA A 360 -1.48 -4.11 9.33
CA ALA A 360 -1.31 -5.55 9.23
C ALA A 360 -0.55 -5.91 7.94
N PRO A 361 0.68 -5.41 7.75
CA PRO A 361 1.43 -5.56 6.49
C PRO A 361 1.57 -7.03 6.11
N PRO A 362 1.71 -7.39 4.82
CA PRO A 362 1.67 -8.77 4.34
C PRO A 362 2.59 -9.75 5.12
N ASP A 363 3.76 -9.28 5.56
CA ASP A 363 4.73 -10.11 6.29
C ASP A 363 4.53 -10.12 7.82
N ALA A 364 3.55 -9.38 8.36
CA ALA A 364 3.28 -9.42 9.79
C ALA A 364 2.62 -10.75 10.18
N ALA A 365 3.12 -11.34 11.28
CA ALA A 365 2.62 -12.57 11.87
C ALA A 365 1.11 -12.49 12.20
N PRO A 366 0.36 -13.61 12.19
CA PRO A 366 -1.06 -13.65 12.54
C PRO A 366 -1.33 -13.01 13.91
N ALA A 367 -2.53 -12.46 14.10
CA ALA A 367 -2.93 -12.02 15.43
C ALA A 367 -2.99 -13.24 16.38
N PRO A 368 -2.55 -13.12 17.64
CA PRO A 368 -2.73 -14.19 18.61
C PRO A 368 -4.22 -14.49 18.76
N ALA A 369 -4.57 -15.78 18.82
CA ALA A 369 -5.96 -16.20 19.01
C ALA A 369 -6.53 -15.55 20.30
N PRO A 370 -7.81 -15.11 20.31
CA PRO A 370 -8.42 -14.59 21.51
C PRO A 370 -8.36 -15.65 22.60
N ALA A 371 -7.89 -15.27 23.79
CA ALA A 371 -7.87 -16.15 24.94
C ALA A 371 -9.29 -16.69 25.15
N ALA A 372 -9.45 -18.01 25.11
CA ALA A 372 -10.73 -18.64 25.43
C ALA A 372 -11.20 -18.08 26.76
N ALA A 373 -12.37 -17.45 26.78
CA ALA A 373 -12.99 -17.02 28.02
C ALA A 373 -13.12 -18.27 28.89
N THR A 374 -12.24 -18.40 29.88
CA THR A 374 -12.36 -19.43 30.90
C THR A 374 -13.66 -19.13 31.60
N GLY A 375 -14.71 -19.86 31.22
CA GLY A 375 -15.98 -19.84 31.91
C GLY A 375 -15.68 -20.14 33.37
N ALA A 376 -15.79 -19.12 34.21
CA ALA A 376 -15.90 -19.31 35.63
C ALA A 376 -17.19 -20.09 35.84
N GLY A 377 -17.06 -21.41 35.91
CA GLY A 377 -18.08 -22.28 36.44
C GLY A 377 -18.41 -21.77 37.83
N ARG A 378 -19.59 -21.20 37.99
CA ARG A 378 -20.23 -21.11 39.30
C ARG A 378 -20.75 -22.51 39.59
N SER A 379 -19.95 -23.25 40.34
CA SER A 379 -20.43 -24.29 41.24
C SER A 379 -21.15 -23.62 42.42
N ASP A 380 -22.33 -24.17 42.70
CA ASP A 380 -23.25 -24.00 43.84
C ASP A 380 -24.11 -22.73 43.94
#